data_AF-A0A1C2C6A9-F1
#
_entry.id   AF-A0A1C2C6A9-F1
#
_cell.length_a   1.000
_cell.length_b   1.000
_cell.length_c   1.000
_cell.angle_alpha   90.00
_cell.angle_beta   90.00
_cell.angle_gamma   90.00
#
_symmetry.space_group_name_H-M   'P 1'
#
loop_
_entity.id
_entity.type
_entity.pdbx_description
1 polymer ?
#
loop_
_entity_poly.entity_id
_entity_poly.type
_entity_poly.pdbx_seq_one_letter_code
_entity_poly.pdbx_strand_id
1 'polypeptide(L)' 'MLAIQVQERRQTEKDLNYFWDQLSLAQKFSVAELQRYGYQLQFVRHLPYGKLAVLDFDGKLAAIDQEGQIDTAPDIVLRG' A
#
# COMPACT_ATOMS: atom_id res chain seq x y z
N MET A 1 8.63 38.35 -14.24
CA MET A 1 7.68 37.67 -13.34
C MET A 1 7.81 36.17 -13.61
N LEU A 2 8.19 35.37 -12.61
CA LEU A 2 8.43 33.92 -12.78
C LEU A 2 7.13 33.20 -13.14
N ALA A 3 7.16 32.37 -14.19
CA ALA A 3 6.10 31.41 -14.46
C ALA A 3 6.14 30.32 -13.37
N ILE A 4 5.07 30.23 -12.59
CA ILE A 4 4.88 29.11 -11.67
C ILE A 4 4.51 27.91 -12.54
N GLN A 5 5.45 27.00 -12.73
CA GLN A 5 5.18 25.69 -13.32
C GLN A 5 4.32 24.94 -12.29
N VAL A 6 2.99 24.96 -12.48
CA VAL A 6 2.08 24.09 -11.73
C VAL A 6 2.34 22.68 -12.25
N GLN A 7 3.27 21.98 -11.60
CA GLN A 7 3.47 20.56 -11.85
C GLN A 7 2.18 19.86 -11.41
N GLU A 8 1.41 19.36 -12.38
CA GLU A 8 0.25 18.52 -12.13
C GLU A 8 0.70 17.32 -11.30
N ARG A 9 0.47 17.36 -9.98
CA ARG A 9 0.75 16.26 -9.05
C ARG A 9 -0.34 15.18 -9.10
N ARG A 10 -1.00 15.01 -10.25
CA ARG A 10 -2.10 14.06 -10.42
C ARG A 10 -1.72 12.98 -11.42
N GLN A 11 -1.75 11.75 -10.89
CA GLN A 11 -1.92 10.50 -11.62
C GLN A 11 -0.80 10.13 -12.61
N THR A 12 0.37 9.77 -12.08
CA THR A 12 0.91 8.49 -12.55
C THR A 12 0.15 7.44 -11.77
N GLU A 13 -0.65 6.60 -12.44
CA GLU A 13 -1.15 5.38 -11.83
C GLU A 13 0.07 4.65 -11.26
N LYS A 14 0.20 4.69 -9.93
CA LYS A 14 1.24 3.97 -9.23
C LYS A 14 0.87 2.51 -9.40
N ASP A 15 1.52 1.86 -10.34
CA ASP A 15 1.25 0.48 -10.69
C ASP A 15 1.69 -0.44 -9.54
N LEU A 16 1.29 -1.71 -9.61
CA LEU A 16 1.62 -2.70 -8.59
C LEU A 16 3.14 -2.77 -8.31
N ASN A 17 3.98 -2.61 -9.34
CA ASN A 17 5.43 -2.64 -9.18
C ASN A 17 5.93 -1.48 -8.31
N TYR A 18 5.40 -0.27 -8.51
CA TYR A 18 5.75 0.88 -7.68
C TYR A 18 5.49 0.64 -6.18
N PHE A 19 4.37 0.01 -5.83
CA PHE A 19 4.06 -0.31 -4.43
C PHE A 19 4.87 -1.49 -3.91
N TRP A 20 5.09 -2.51 -4.74
CA TRP A 20 5.90 -3.67 -4.41
C TRP A 20 7.33 -3.28 -4.02
N ASP A 21 7.95 -2.34 -4.74
CA ASP A 21 9.32 -1.89 -4.48
C ASP A 21 9.48 -1.14 -3.16
N GLN A 22 8.39 -0.64 -2.58
CA GLN A 22 8.43 0.05 -1.29
C GLN A 22 8.39 -0.92 -0.10
N LEU A 23 7.94 -2.15 -0.28
CA LEU A 23 7.75 -3.12 0.79
C LEU A 23 9.08 -3.53 1.43
N SER A 24 9.06 -3.74 2.75
CA SER A 24 10.14 -4.49 3.43
C SER A 24 10.18 -5.93 2.92
N LEU A 25 11.28 -6.65 3.16
CA LEU A 25 11.37 -8.06 2.80
C LEU A 25 10.28 -8.89 3.49
N ALA A 26 10.04 -8.63 4.77
CA ALA A 26 8.99 -9.29 5.54
C ALA A 26 7.59 -9.01 4.95
N GLN A 27 7.32 -7.76 4.59
CA GLN A 27 6.08 -7.40 3.90
C GLN A 27 5.92 -8.12 2.55
N LYS A 28 6.98 -8.25 1.75
CA LYS A 28 6.92 -8.99 0.47
C LYS A 28 6.51 -10.44 0.67
N PHE A 29 7.01 -11.11 1.71
CA PHE A 29 6.60 -12.47 2.05
C PHE A 29 5.11 -12.54 2.43
N SER A 30 4.67 -11.67 3.34
CA SER A 30 3.28 -11.65 3.80
C SER A 30 2.29 -11.22 2.70
N VAL A 31 2.66 -10.30 1.81
CA VAL A 31 1.87 -9.95 0.62
C VAL A 31 1.75 -11.15 -0.30
N ALA A 32 2.86 -11.85 -0.60
CA ALA A 32 2.84 -13.03 -1.45
C ALA A 32 1.96 -14.16 -0.86
N GLU A 33 1.92 -14.30 0.47
CA GLU A 33 1.00 -15.21 1.15
C GLU A 33 -0.46 -14.83 0.93
N LEU A 34 -0.83 -13.57 1.20
CA LEU A 34 -2.21 -13.09 1.02
C LEU A 34 -2.68 -13.09 -0.44
N GLN A 35 -1.78 -12.88 -1.40
CA GLN A 35 -2.09 -12.99 -2.82
C GLN A 35 -2.60 -14.39 -3.22
N ARG A 36 -2.15 -15.46 -2.53
CA ARG A 36 -2.66 -16.82 -2.75
C ARG A 36 -4.14 -16.98 -2.34
N TYR A 37 -4.63 -16.09 -1.50
CA TYR A 37 -6.02 -16.03 -1.06
C TYR A 37 -6.85 -14.97 -1.81
N GLY A 38 -6.25 -14.32 -2.82
CA GLY A 38 -6.95 -13.35 -3.69
C GLY A 38 -6.78 -11.89 -3.29
N TYR A 39 -6.07 -11.58 -2.21
CA TYR A 39 -5.80 -10.19 -1.85
C TYR A 39 -4.88 -9.50 -2.87
N GLN A 40 -5.17 -8.24 -3.15
CA GLN A 40 -4.39 -7.40 -4.06
C GLN A 40 -3.80 -6.23 -3.30
N LEU A 41 -2.51 -5.95 -3.51
CA LEU A 41 -1.83 -4.78 -2.94
C LEU A 41 -2.40 -3.51 -3.55
N GLN A 42 -3.01 -2.66 -2.73
CA GLN A 42 -3.63 -1.41 -3.17
C GLN A 42 -2.65 -0.24 -3.08
N PHE A 43 -1.99 -0.08 -1.92
CA PHE A 43 -1.00 0.96 -1.70
C PHE A 43 -0.12 0.66 -0.48
N VAL A 44 0.94 1.44 -0.32
CA VAL A 44 1.79 1.47 0.87
C VAL A 44 1.72 2.84 1.52
N ARG A 45 1.32 2.89 2.78
CA ARG A 45 1.29 4.11 3.60
C ARG A 45 2.59 4.23 4.38
N HIS A 46 3.21 5.41 4.33
CA HIS A 46 4.41 5.70 5.12
C HIS A 46 3.97 6.38 6.41
N LEU A 47 4.21 5.74 7.55
CA LEU A 47 3.92 6.22 8.89
C LEU A 47 5.22 6.54 9.61
N PRO A 48 5.21 7.37 10.67
CA PRO A 48 6.42 7.69 11.43
C PRO A 48 7.14 6.45 12.01
N TYR A 49 6.40 5.37 12.26
CA TYR A 49 6.89 4.12 12.85
C TYR A 49 7.10 3.00 11.82
N GLY A 50 6.95 3.27 10.53
CA GLY A 50 7.17 2.28 9.48
C GLY A 50 6.17 2.37 8.33
N LYS A 51 6.33 1.46 7.38
CA LYS A 51 5.46 1.33 6.22
C LYS A 51 4.32 0.37 6.57
N LEU A 52 3.11 0.72 6.16
CA LEU A 52 1.93 -0.12 6.26
C LEU A 52 1.45 -0.46 4.84
N ALA A 53 1.58 -1.71 4.45
CA ALA A 53 1.01 -2.19 3.20
C ALA A 53 -0.50 -2.44 3.40
N VAL A 54 -1.32 -1.95 2.48
CA VAL A 54 -2.78 -2.15 2.53
C VAL A 54 -3.19 -2.96 1.31
N LEU A 55 -3.91 -4.04 1.56
CA LEU A 55 -4.43 -4.96 0.56
C LEU A 55 -5.95 -4.99 0.64
N ASP A 56 -6.58 -5.35 -0.48
CA ASP A 56 -8.02 -5.54 -0.60
C ASP A 56 -8.34 -6.92 -1.17
N PHE A 57 -9.42 -7.52 -0.67
CA PHE A 57 -10.09 -8.65 -1.28
C PHE A 57 -11.60 -8.44 -1.22
N ASP A 58 -12.20 -8.04 -2.34
CA ASP A 58 -13.66 -7.87 -2.47
C ASP A 58 -14.23 -6.92 -1.39
N GLY A 59 -13.55 -5.78 -1.19
CA GLY A 59 -13.93 -4.78 -0.18
C GLY A 59 -13.49 -5.10 1.25
N LYS A 60 -12.87 -6.26 1.49
CA LYS A 60 -12.26 -6.59 2.79
C LYS A 60 -10.80 -6.16 2.79
N LEU A 61 -10.44 -5.31 3.73
CA LEU A 61 -9.08 -4.81 3.86
C LEU A 61 -8.24 -5.73 4.72
N ALA A 62 -6.97 -5.86 4.34
CA ALA A 62 -5.91 -6.37 5.20
C ALA A 62 -4.77 -5.34 5.25
N ALA A 63 -4.08 -5.29 6.38
CA ALA A 63 -2.91 -4.46 6.58
C ALA A 63 -1.71 -5.31 6.98
N ILE A 64 -0.54 -4.94 6.51
CA ILE A 64 0.72 -5.59 6.86
C ILE A 64 1.70 -4.53 7.36
N ASP A 65 2.13 -4.67 8.61
CA ASP A 65 3.08 -3.74 9.22
C ASP A 65 4.50 -3.91 8.66
N GLN A 66 5.44 -3.09 9.14
CA GLN A 66 6.85 -3.09 8.70
C GLN A 66 7.53 -4.47 8.88
N GLU A 67 7.13 -5.24 9.90
CA GLU A 67 7.70 -6.53 10.31
C GLU A 67 7.00 -7.71 9.63
N GLY A 68 5.98 -7.46 8.80
CA GLY A 68 5.25 -8.49 8.08
C GLY A 68 4.07 -9.08 8.86
N GLN A 69 3.69 -8.52 10.01
CA GLN A 69 2.51 -9.00 10.73
C GLN A 69 1.24 -8.62 9.96
N ILE A 70 0.36 -9.59 9.79
CA ILE A 70 -0.88 -9.45 9.03
C ILE A 70 -2.03 -9.17 10.00
N ASP A 71 -2.79 -8.11 9.72
CA ASP A 71 -4.11 -7.84 10.28
C ASP A 71 -5.16 -7.91 9.16
N THR A 72 -6.07 -8.88 9.22
CA THR A 72 -7.13 -9.09 8.21
C THR A 72 -8.43 -8.35 8.52
N ALA A 73 -8.47 -7.58 9.61
CA ALA A 73 -9.59 -6.72 9.97
C ALA A 73 -9.09 -5.38 10.55
N PRO A 74 -8.23 -4.64 9.82
CA PRO A 74 -7.62 -3.43 10.34
C PRO A 74 -8.64 -2.29 10.41
N ASP A 75 -8.51 -1.44 11.43
CA ASP A 75 -9.32 -0.22 11.56
C ASP A 75 -8.79 0.88 10.63
N ILE A 76 -9.02 0.70 9.32
CA ILE A 76 -8.58 1.61 8.25
C ILE A 76 -9.81 2.17 7.54
N VAL A 77 -9.97 3.49 7.59
CA VAL A 77 -10.97 4.21 6.81
C VAL A 77 -10.34 4.70 5.51
N LEU A 78 -10.76 4.12 4.38
CA LEU A 78 -10.42 4.64 3.05
C LEU A 78 -11.13 5.98 2.83
N ARG A 79 -10.37 7.00 2.40
CA ARG A 79 -10.90 8.31 2.00
C ARG A 79 -10.60 8.50 0.52
N GLY A 80 -11.67 8.66 -0.27
CA GLY A 80 -11.60 8.93 -1.71
C GLY A 80 -11.17 10.35 -2.04
#